data_AF-A0A0V1I923-F1
#
_entry.id   AF-A0A0V1I923-F1
#
_cell.length_a   1.000
_cell.length_b   1.000
_cell.length_c   1.000
_cell.angle_alpha   90.00
_cell.angle_beta   90.00
_cell.angle_gamma   90.00
#
_symmetry.space_group_name_H-M   'P 1'
#
loop_
_entity.id
_entity.type
_entity.pdbx_description
1 polymer ?
#
loop_
_entity_poly.entity_id
_entity_poly.type
_entity_poly.pdbx_seq_one_letter_code
_entity_poly.pdbx_strand_id
1 'polypeptide(L)'
;MDKLQLADGLNNQTSQNSLKNLKKELLEMLNKELEECKDQRGKKKREIKKVSFLDEFGFQIAKVFVVPSFDEQEQSADDEKQLDEESSAILDPFFNTQLPKRKSSWMFNFQQPMHNVGKLIKRLQYQKVALESVTLRNDIQRLYGTVKVKRSCTDVQVFLRCTFNNWLTFKDHSAVLLNRGSDMIDTYFFDFKIPPNDINYKQIQFCVGCKLLDQQFWDDNDQRYYKLIA
;
A
#
# COMPACT_ATOMS: atom_id res chain seq x y z
N MET A 1 -20.73 6.81 -63.05
CA MET A 1 -20.64 5.53 -62.34
C MET A 1 -19.16 5.37 -61.97
N ASP A 2 -18.72 5.92 -60.83
CA ASP A 2 -18.70 5.28 -59.49
C ASP A 2 -17.72 4.09 -59.47
N LYS A 3 -16.79 3.89 -58.52
CA LYS A 3 -16.50 4.52 -57.22
C LYS A 3 -15.09 4.11 -56.76
N LEU A 4 -14.56 4.93 -55.84
CA LEU A 4 -13.39 4.78 -54.97
C LEU A 4 -13.16 3.35 -54.40
N GLN A 5 -11.89 2.96 -54.29
CA GLN A 5 -11.42 2.15 -53.15
C GLN A 5 -10.16 2.75 -52.53
N LEU A 6 -10.29 2.98 -51.22
CA LEU A 6 -9.39 3.62 -50.27
C LEU A 6 -8.18 2.74 -49.94
N ALA A 7 -7.06 3.40 -49.69
CA ALA A 7 -5.87 2.84 -49.06
C ALA A 7 -6.05 2.79 -47.54
N ASP A 8 -5.83 1.64 -46.92
CA ASP A 8 -5.63 1.50 -45.47
C ASP A 8 -4.66 0.34 -45.18
N GLY A 9 -3.46 0.65 -44.69
CA GLY A 9 -2.47 -0.39 -44.42
C GLY A 9 -1.11 0.06 -43.87
N LEU A 10 -1.01 1.18 -43.14
CA LEU A 10 0.27 1.62 -42.56
C LEU A 10 0.07 2.32 -41.21
N ASN A 11 -0.18 1.61 -40.10
CA ASN A 11 0.07 2.22 -38.77
C ASN A 11 0.26 1.31 -37.54
N ASN A 12 0.47 -0.01 -37.67
CA ASN A 12 0.61 -0.89 -36.49
C ASN A 12 2.07 -1.15 -36.05
N GLN A 13 3.06 -0.87 -36.90
CA GLN A 13 4.48 -1.12 -36.59
C GLN A 13 5.12 0.04 -35.80
N THR A 14 4.73 1.29 -36.08
CA THR A 14 5.28 2.49 -35.43
C THR A 14 4.95 2.52 -33.93
N SER A 15 3.71 2.22 -33.55
CA SER A 15 3.25 2.21 -32.15
C SER A 15 3.88 1.08 -31.31
N GLN A 16 4.10 -0.08 -31.93
CA GLN A 16 4.79 -1.21 -31.30
C GLN A 16 6.28 -0.90 -31.08
N ASN A 17 6.92 -0.22 -32.02
CA ASN A 17 8.32 0.18 -31.91
C ASN A 17 8.53 1.29 -30.87
N SER A 18 7.62 2.26 -30.79
CA SER A 18 7.64 3.26 -29.71
C SER A 18 7.51 2.61 -28.33
N LEU A 19 6.59 1.64 -28.16
CA LEU A 19 6.43 0.95 -26.87
C LEU A 19 7.67 0.10 -26.49
N LYS A 20 8.33 -0.51 -27.48
CA LYS A 20 9.58 -1.25 -27.27
C LYS A 20 10.73 -0.32 -26.87
N ASN A 21 10.82 0.87 -27.47
CA ASN A 21 11.83 1.86 -27.13
C ASN A 21 11.63 2.40 -25.71
N LEU A 22 10.40 2.74 -25.31
CA LEU A 22 10.11 3.16 -23.93
C LEU A 22 10.43 2.06 -22.90
N LYS A 23 10.14 0.79 -23.22
CA LYS A 23 10.50 -0.34 -22.33
C LYS A 23 12.00 -0.49 -22.17
N LYS A 24 12.78 -0.27 -23.23
CA LYS A 24 14.24 -0.35 -23.19
C LYS A 24 14.83 0.78 -22.34
N GLU A 25 14.33 1.99 -22.51
CA GLU A 25 14.77 3.18 -21.77
C GLU A 25 14.48 3.05 -20.27
N LEU A 26 13.30 2.54 -19.90
CA LEU A 26 12.95 2.22 -18.51
C LEU A 26 13.84 1.14 -17.88
N LEU A 27 14.21 0.11 -18.64
CA LEU A 27 15.08 -0.96 -18.15
C LEU A 27 16.52 -0.47 -17.92
N GLU A 28 16.98 0.44 -18.77
CA GLU A 28 18.30 1.04 -18.69
C GLU A 28 18.41 1.99 -17.48
N MET A 29 17.36 2.76 -17.19
CA MET A 29 17.28 3.57 -15.98
C MET A 29 17.31 2.70 -14.70
N LEU A 30 16.57 1.59 -14.66
CA LEU A 30 16.51 0.71 -13.50
C LEU A 30 17.86 0.00 -13.24
N ASN A 31 18.55 -0.41 -14.30
CA ASN A 31 19.87 -1.04 -14.17
C ASN A 31 20.94 -0.04 -13.71
N LYS A 32 20.82 1.24 -14.11
CA LYS A 32 21.73 2.30 -13.66
C LYS A 32 21.61 2.57 -12.17
N GLU A 33 20.39 2.60 -11.62
CA GLU A 33 20.14 2.68 -10.16
C GLU A 33 20.71 1.47 -9.41
N LEU A 34 20.71 0.28 -10.02
CA LEU A 34 21.20 -0.95 -9.39
C LEU A 34 22.74 -1.01 -9.33
N GLU A 35 23.42 -0.44 -10.32
CA GLU A 35 24.90 -0.41 -10.37
C GLU A 35 25.49 0.69 -9.48
N GLU A 36 24.80 1.83 -9.29
CA GLU A 36 25.20 2.85 -8.31
C GLU A 36 25.21 2.31 -6.86
N CYS A 37 24.53 1.20 -6.58
CA CYS A 37 24.51 0.57 -5.26
C CYS A 37 25.67 -0.43 -4.98
N LYS A 38 26.54 -0.74 -5.95
CA LYS A 38 27.49 -1.87 -5.81
C LYS A 38 28.93 -1.50 -5.43
N ASP A 39 29.30 -0.23 -5.40
CA ASP A 39 30.67 0.15 -5.04
C ASP A 39 30.85 0.30 -3.52
N GLN A 40 31.31 -0.80 -2.89
CA GLN A 40 32.29 -0.86 -1.79
C GLN A 40 32.17 -2.19 -1.03
N ARG A 41 32.83 -3.25 -1.51
CA ARG A 41 33.06 -4.48 -0.72
C ARG A 41 34.50 -4.98 -0.84
N GLY A 42 35.41 -4.28 -0.16
CA GLY A 42 36.74 -4.80 0.19
C GLY A 42 36.67 -5.70 1.43
N LYS A 43 37.31 -6.88 1.38
CA LYS A 43 37.32 -7.93 2.41
C LYS A 43 37.98 -7.46 3.73
N LYS A 44 37.24 -7.42 4.83
CA LYS A 44 37.76 -7.42 6.22
C LYS A 44 36.94 -8.37 7.12
N LYS A 45 37.61 -8.97 8.12
CA LYS A 45 37.09 -9.94 9.11
C LYS A 45 35.73 -9.48 9.67
N ARG A 46 34.79 -10.43 9.79
CA ARG A 46 33.41 -10.20 10.24
C ARG A 46 33.36 -9.91 11.74
N GLU A 47 33.51 -8.64 12.10
CA GLU A 47 32.86 -8.12 13.31
C GLU A 47 31.36 -8.06 13.06
N ILE A 48 30.55 -8.65 13.94
CA ILE A 48 29.10 -8.55 13.86
C ILE A 48 28.73 -7.11 14.25
N LYS A 49 28.67 -6.23 13.26
CA LYS A 49 28.16 -4.87 13.41
C LYS A 49 26.65 -4.95 13.53
N LYS A 50 26.13 -4.68 14.73
CA LYS A 50 24.70 -4.61 15.00
C LYS A 50 24.19 -3.22 14.58
N VAL A 51 23.32 -3.20 13.58
CA VAL A 51 22.61 -1.99 13.15
C VAL A 51 21.22 -2.01 13.81
N SER A 52 20.86 -0.93 14.48
CA SER A 52 19.51 -0.70 15.01
C SER A 52 18.85 0.41 14.21
N PHE A 53 17.66 0.15 13.69
CA PHE A 53 16.84 1.15 13.03
C PHE A 53 16.09 1.96 14.10
N LEU A 54 16.36 3.26 14.15
CA LEU A 54 15.68 4.22 15.01
C LEU A 54 14.78 5.12 14.16
N ASP A 55 13.67 5.61 14.72
CA ASP A 55 12.85 6.64 14.10
C ASP A 55 13.47 8.04 14.23
N GLU A 56 12.79 9.05 13.68
CA GLU A 56 13.20 10.46 13.74
C GLU A 56 13.30 11.04 15.16
N PHE A 57 12.83 10.29 16.17
CA PHE A 57 12.90 10.63 17.59
C PHE A 57 13.86 9.72 18.38
N GLY A 58 14.59 8.82 17.71
CA GLY A 58 15.57 7.94 18.33
C GLY A 58 14.99 6.66 18.96
N PHE A 59 13.73 6.32 18.72
CA PHE A 59 13.12 5.08 19.23
C PHE A 59 13.34 3.90 18.28
N GLN A 60 13.69 2.74 18.85
CA GLN A 60 13.97 1.53 18.08
C GLN A 60 12.70 0.97 17.40
N ILE A 61 12.70 0.96 16.06
CA ILE A 61 11.51 0.62 15.26
C ILE A 61 11.24 -0.90 15.23
N ALA A 62 12.30 -1.72 15.24
CA ALA A 62 12.18 -3.18 15.23
C ALA A 62 13.41 -3.86 15.85
N LYS A 63 13.19 -5.02 16.49
CA LYS A 63 14.25 -5.87 17.06
C LYS A 63 14.19 -7.25 16.39
N VAL A 64 15.15 -7.52 15.52
CA VAL A 64 15.30 -8.83 14.87
C VAL A 64 16.07 -9.76 15.80
N PHE A 65 15.47 -10.89 16.15
CA PHE A 65 16.15 -11.99 16.80
C PHE A 65 16.41 -13.09 15.76
N VAL A 66 17.64 -13.55 15.67
CA VAL A 66 17.96 -14.78 14.93
C VAL A 66 17.59 -15.91 15.87
N VAL A 67 16.53 -16.65 15.52
CA VAL A 67 16.18 -17.91 16.19
C VAL A 67 17.29 -18.90 15.82
N PRO A 68 18.10 -19.40 16.77
CA PRO A 68 19.00 -20.49 16.48
C PRO A 68 18.14 -21.69 16.09
N SER A 69 18.44 -22.30 14.94
CA SER A 69 17.86 -23.58 14.54
C SER A 69 18.07 -24.57 15.68
N PHE A 70 16.98 -25.12 16.19
CA PHE A 70 17.00 -26.14 17.24
C PHE A 70 17.45 -27.44 16.57
N ASP A 71 18.72 -27.81 16.76
CA ASP A 71 19.19 -29.12 16.33
C ASP A 71 18.53 -30.20 17.22
N GLU A 72 17.99 -31.22 16.56
CA GLU A 72 17.33 -32.37 17.14
C GLU A 72 18.25 -33.10 18.14
N GLN A 73 17.76 -33.35 19.35
CA GLN A 73 18.22 -34.48 20.15
C GLN A 73 17.02 -35.28 20.64
N GLU A 74 17.10 -36.58 20.36
CA GLU A 74 16.10 -37.62 20.57
C GLU A 74 15.85 -37.93 22.05
N GLN A 75 14.58 -38.24 22.33
CA GLN A 75 14.04 -39.26 23.23
C GLN A 75 14.58 -39.41 24.67
N SER A 76 13.68 -39.19 25.63
CA SER A 76 13.29 -40.27 26.55
C SER A 76 11.85 -40.06 27.03
N ALA A 77 11.13 -41.18 27.09
CA ALA A 77 9.77 -41.29 27.58
C ALA A 77 9.71 -41.16 29.10
N ASP A 78 8.59 -40.65 29.59
CA ASP A 78 7.81 -41.15 30.74
C ASP A 78 7.08 -40.00 31.46
N ASP A 79 5.94 -40.38 32.04
CA ASP A 79 5.05 -39.62 32.94
C ASP A 79 3.92 -38.77 32.31
N GLU A 80 2.93 -39.51 31.79
CA GLU A 80 1.51 -39.13 31.90
C GLU A 80 1.12 -38.90 33.37
N LYS A 81 0.54 -37.74 33.73
CA LYS A 81 -0.52 -37.65 34.77
C LYS A 81 -1.49 -36.47 34.55
N GLN A 82 -2.74 -36.87 34.32
CA GLN A 82 -4.00 -36.40 34.91
C GLN A 82 -4.55 -34.99 34.60
N LEU A 83 -5.73 -35.03 33.98
CA LEU A 83 -6.78 -34.01 33.94
C LEU A 83 -7.62 -34.09 35.21
N ASP A 84 -7.69 -33.00 35.97
CA ASP A 84 -8.71 -32.79 36.99
C ASP A 84 -9.13 -31.31 37.00
N GLU A 85 -10.43 -31.12 36.90
CA GLU A 85 -11.18 -29.86 36.91
C GLU A 85 -11.18 -29.21 38.30
N GLU A 86 -11.36 -27.89 38.35
CA GLU A 86 -12.28 -27.15 39.26
C GLU A 86 -11.76 -25.77 39.68
N SER A 87 -12.41 -24.77 39.07
CA SER A 87 -12.87 -23.52 39.67
C SER A 87 -12.47 -23.19 41.10
N SER A 88 -11.69 -22.12 41.26
CA SER A 88 -12.00 -21.13 42.30
C SER A 88 -11.77 -19.72 41.77
N ALA A 89 -12.87 -19.00 41.66
CA ALA A 89 -12.90 -17.59 41.32
C ALA A 89 -12.25 -16.77 42.44
N ILE A 90 -11.21 -16.01 42.11
CA ILE A 90 -10.87 -14.80 42.85
C ILE A 90 -11.23 -13.62 41.95
N LEU A 91 -12.39 -13.04 42.23
CA LEU A 91 -12.86 -11.80 41.64
C LEU A 91 -12.05 -10.65 42.24
N ASP A 92 -10.96 -10.26 41.57
CA ASP A 92 -10.31 -8.97 41.85
C ASP A 92 -11.16 -7.85 41.25
N PRO A 93 -11.69 -6.89 42.04
CA PRO A 93 -12.55 -5.81 41.55
C PRO A 93 -11.83 -4.74 40.71
N PHE A 94 -10.56 -4.95 40.35
CA PHE A 94 -9.71 -3.94 39.69
C PHE A 94 -9.20 -4.34 38.31
N PHE A 95 -9.48 -5.57 37.85
CA PHE A 95 -9.20 -5.96 36.47
C PHE A 95 -10.37 -5.56 35.59
N ASN A 96 -10.22 -4.37 35.03
CA ASN A 96 -10.96 -3.87 33.90
C ASN A 96 -10.91 -4.94 32.79
N THR A 97 -11.90 -5.81 32.74
CA THR A 97 -12.11 -6.78 31.66
C THR A 97 -12.56 -5.99 30.44
N GLN A 98 -11.59 -5.32 29.81
CA GLN A 98 -11.69 -5.06 28.39
C GLN A 98 -11.87 -6.44 27.76
N LEU A 99 -13.11 -6.77 27.36
CA LEU A 99 -13.36 -7.80 26.36
C LEU A 99 -12.25 -7.69 25.32
N PRO A 100 -11.64 -8.80 24.86
CA PRO A 100 -10.63 -8.73 23.82
C PRO A 100 -11.23 -7.92 22.67
N LYS A 101 -10.72 -6.71 22.45
CA LYS A 101 -11.13 -5.84 21.35
C LYS A 101 -11.08 -6.71 20.11
N ARG A 102 -12.23 -6.97 19.47
CA ARG A 102 -12.28 -7.80 18.27
C ARG A 102 -11.21 -7.28 17.33
N LYS A 103 -10.23 -8.13 17.03
CA LYS A 103 -9.16 -7.76 16.11
C LYS A 103 -9.84 -7.52 14.77
N SER A 104 -9.70 -6.31 14.24
CA SER A 104 -10.17 -5.99 12.90
C SER A 104 -9.56 -6.98 11.89
N SER A 105 -10.35 -7.52 10.96
CA SER A 105 -9.90 -8.54 9.99
C SER A 105 -9.98 -8.06 8.54
N TRP A 106 -9.95 -6.75 8.31
CA TRP A 106 -10.04 -6.21 6.96
C TRP A 106 -8.94 -6.77 6.05
N MET A 107 -9.30 -7.03 4.79
CA MET A 107 -8.42 -7.51 3.72
C MET A 107 -8.63 -6.69 2.45
N PHE A 108 -7.57 -6.52 1.67
CA PHE A 108 -7.66 -5.90 0.34
C PHE A 108 -8.45 -6.79 -0.62
N ASN A 109 -9.46 -6.23 -1.28
CA ASN A 109 -10.15 -6.85 -2.41
C ASN A 109 -9.80 -6.14 -3.72
N PHE A 110 -8.50 -5.86 -3.90
CA PHE A 110 -7.91 -5.31 -5.10
C PHE A 110 -6.41 -5.59 -5.11
N GLN A 111 -5.82 -5.58 -6.30
CA GLN A 111 -4.38 -5.67 -6.47
C GLN A 111 -3.74 -4.31 -6.16
N GLN A 112 -2.69 -4.29 -5.34
CA GLN A 112 -1.96 -3.07 -5.00
C GLN A 112 -1.51 -2.33 -6.28
N PRO A 113 -1.72 -1.00 -6.38
CA PRO A 113 -1.51 -0.27 -7.63
C PRO A 113 -0.07 -0.38 -8.17
N MET A 114 0.92 -0.40 -7.27
CA MET A 114 2.33 -0.58 -7.61
C MET A 114 2.65 -1.87 -8.39
N HIS A 115 1.81 -2.91 -8.32
CA HIS A 115 2.04 -4.12 -9.13
C HIS A 115 1.85 -3.90 -10.63
N ASN A 116 1.20 -2.81 -11.06
CA ASN A 116 1.05 -2.47 -12.46
C ASN A 116 1.39 -1.00 -12.71
N VAL A 117 2.69 -0.74 -12.82
CA VAL A 117 3.26 0.59 -13.09
C VAL A 117 2.69 1.21 -14.37
N GLY A 118 2.42 0.41 -15.41
CA GLY A 118 1.80 0.90 -16.64
C GLY A 118 0.42 1.51 -16.42
N LYS A 119 -0.38 0.89 -15.53
CA LYS A 119 -1.69 1.42 -15.13
C LYS A 119 -1.55 2.72 -14.33
N LEU A 120 -0.61 2.77 -13.40
CA LEU A 120 -0.30 3.97 -12.62
C LEU A 120 0.07 5.15 -13.54
N ILE A 121 1.01 4.95 -14.47
CA ILE A 121 1.43 5.97 -15.43
C ILE A 121 0.25 6.43 -16.30
N LYS A 122 -0.55 5.48 -16.81
CA LYS A 122 -1.74 5.80 -17.61
C LYS A 122 -2.71 6.69 -16.81
N ARG A 123 -3.01 6.32 -15.56
CA ARG A 123 -3.90 7.13 -14.70
C ARG A 123 -3.33 8.51 -14.43
N LEU A 124 -2.03 8.64 -14.15
CA LEU A 124 -1.41 9.97 -13.98
C LEU A 124 -1.47 10.83 -15.24
N GLN A 125 -1.38 10.24 -16.43
CA GLN A 125 -1.49 10.98 -17.69
C GLN A 125 -2.92 11.51 -17.93
N TYR A 126 -3.93 10.64 -17.78
CA TYR A 126 -5.33 10.95 -18.11
C TYR A 126 -6.14 11.54 -16.95
N GLN A 127 -5.99 10.98 -15.75
CA GLN A 127 -6.74 11.35 -14.54
C GLN A 127 -5.96 12.26 -13.61
N LYS A 128 -4.67 12.56 -13.85
CA LYS A 128 -3.82 13.43 -13.01
C LYS A 128 -3.60 12.98 -11.56
N VAL A 129 -4.38 12.04 -11.04
CA VAL A 129 -4.25 11.44 -9.72
C VAL A 129 -4.24 9.93 -9.88
N ALA A 130 -3.40 9.25 -9.10
CA ALA A 130 -3.40 7.80 -9.04
C ALA A 130 -2.99 7.32 -7.64
N LEU A 131 -3.71 6.32 -7.12
CA LEU A 131 -3.30 5.67 -5.89
C LEU A 131 -2.01 4.88 -6.15
N GLU A 132 -0.99 5.04 -5.31
CA GLU A 132 0.29 4.34 -5.45
C GLU A 132 0.35 3.11 -4.55
N SER A 133 0.18 3.31 -3.25
CA SER A 133 0.28 2.23 -2.26
C SER A 133 -0.77 2.37 -1.18
N VAL A 134 -1.17 1.25 -0.60
CA VAL A 134 -2.06 1.20 0.56
C VAL A 134 -1.58 0.17 1.55
N THR A 135 -1.47 0.58 2.81
CA THR A 135 -1.14 -0.28 3.93
C THR A 135 -2.28 -0.29 4.94
N LEU A 136 -2.61 -1.50 5.39
CA LEU A 136 -3.70 -1.76 6.31
C LEU A 136 -3.14 -2.26 7.64
N ARG A 137 -3.47 -1.56 8.73
CA ARG A 137 -3.08 -1.89 10.10
C ARG A 137 -4.31 -2.19 10.93
N ASN A 138 -4.69 -3.46 10.93
CA ASN A 138 -5.84 -3.98 11.64
C ASN A 138 -5.71 -3.89 13.17
N ASP A 139 -4.50 -4.00 13.70
CA ASP A 139 -4.17 -3.88 15.13
C ASP A 139 -4.58 -2.52 15.72
N ILE A 140 -4.43 -1.45 14.93
CA ILE A 140 -4.75 -0.07 15.32
C ILE A 140 -5.89 0.55 14.52
N GLN A 141 -6.57 -0.25 13.68
CA GLN A 141 -7.69 0.18 12.82
C GLN A 141 -7.34 1.40 11.95
N ARG A 142 -6.21 1.34 11.23
CA ARG A 142 -5.81 2.42 10.31
C ARG A 142 -5.58 1.92 8.89
N LEU A 143 -5.98 2.75 7.94
CA LEU A 143 -5.61 2.63 6.54
C LEU A 143 -4.80 3.87 6.15
N TYR A 144 -3.61 3.66 5.62
CA TYR A 144 -2.77 4.75 5.13
C TYR A 144 -2.13 4.35 3.81
N GLY A 145 -1.59 5.34 3.11
CA GLY A 145 -1.02 5.09 1.81
C GLY A 145 -0.55 6.35 1.13
N THR A 146 -0.08 6.18 -0.10
CA THR A 146 0.43 7.27 -0.92
C THR A 146 -0.36 7.42 -2.22
N VAL A 147 -0.46 8.66 -2.68
CA VAL A 147 -1.15 9.08 -3.89
C VAL A 147 -0.19 9.90 -4.72
N LYS A 148 -0.05 9.56 -6.00
CA LYS A 148 0.71 10.35 -6.96
C LYS A 148 -0.22 11.34 -7.64
N VAL A 149 0.23 12.58 -7.80
CA VAL A 149 -0.52 13.63 -8.51
C VAL A 149 0.38 14.32 -9.52
N LYS A 150 -0.03 14.33 -10.78
CA LYS A 150 0.58 15.15 -11.83
C LYS A 150 0.04 16.58 -11.71
N ARG A 151 0.85 17.44 -11.11
CA ARG A 151 0.53 18.82 -10.80
C ARG A 151 0.58 19.71 -12.05
N SER A 152 -0.41 20.60 -12.18
CA SER A 152 -0.47 21.63 -13.22
C SER A 152 -0.44 23.06 -12.66
N CYS A 153 -0.56 23.23 -11.35
CA CYS A 153 -0.65 24.51 -10.64
C CYS A 153 0.06 24.42 -9.27
N THR A 154 0.10 25.48 -8.48
CA THR A 154 0.67 25.44 -7.12
C THR A 154 -0.35 25.04 -6.05
N ASP A 155 -1.62 25.39 -6.26
CA ASP A 155 -2.71 25.05 -5.35
C ASP A 155 -3.31 23.69 -5.73
N VAL A 156 -3.02 22.69 -4.91
CA VAL A 156 -3.44 21.31 -5.12
C VAL A 156 -4.03 20.78 -3.82
N GLN A 157 -5.28 20.33 -3.88
CA GLN A 157 -5.91 19.61 -2.77
C GLN A 157 -6.06 18.16 -3.15
N VAL A 158 -5.55 17.26 -2.31
CA VAL A 158 -5.64 15.82 -2.52
C VAL A 158 -6.39 15.22 -1.36
N PHE A 159 -7.30 14.30 -1.65
CA PHE A 159 -8.11 13.67 -0.63
C PHE A 159 -8.50 12.25 -1.03
N LEU A 160 -8.75 11.42 -0.03
CA LEU A 160 -9.36 10.12 -0.17
C LEU A 160 -10.83 10.25 0.22
N ARG A 161 -11.73 9.77 -0.64
CA ARG A 161 -13.16 9.68 -0.32
C ARG A 161 -13.50 8.23 0.03
N CYS A 162 -14.06 8.01 1.20
CA CYS A 162 -14.46 6.68 1.67
C CYS A 162 -15.97 6.59 1.94
N THR A 163 -16.51 5.39 1.83
CA THR A 163 -17.88 5.05 2.18
C THR A 163 -17.94 3.67 2.81
N PHE A 164 -18.96 3.47 3.64
CA PHE A 164 -19.24 2.21 4.33
C PHE A 164 -20.62 1.63 3.94
N ASN A 165 -21.34 2.29 3.03
CA ASN A 165 -22.74 1.99 2.71
C ASN A 165 -23.04 2.17 1.20
N ASN A 166 -22.15 1.69 0.34
CA ASN A 166 -22.32 1.74 -1.12
C ASN A 166 -22.58 3.15 -1.66
N TRP A 167 -21.82 4.15 -1.18
CA TRP A 167 -21.87 5.54 -1.64
C TRP A 167 -23.16 6.31 -1.31
N LEU A 168 -24.06 5.77 -0.47
CA LEU A 168 -25.20 6.54 0.06
C LEU A 168 -24.72 7.74 0.89
N THR A 169 -23.67 7.52 1.69
CA THR A 169 -22.92 8.60 2.35
C THR A 169 -21.42 8.39 2.18
N PHE A 170 -20.65 9.47 2.25
CA PHE A 170 -19.20 9.42 2.12
C PHE A 170 -18.51 10.43 3.03
N LYS A 171 -17.22 10.20 3.28
CA LYS A 171 -16.35 11.10 4.02
C LYS A 171 -15.05 11.32 3.26
N ASP A 172 -14.62 12.57 3.21
CA ASP A 172 -13.35 12.96 2.62
C ASP A 172 -12.27 13.06 3.72
N HIS A 173 -11.10 12.53 3.42
CA HIS A 173 -9.90 12.55 4.25
C HIS A 173 -8.80 13.27 3.49
N SER A 174 -8.33 14.39 4.00
CA SER A 174 -7.23 15.13 3.37
C SER A 174 -5.97 14.28 3.31
N ALA A 175 -5.26 14.37 2.19
CA ALA A 175 -3.90 13.88 2.06
C ALA A 175 -2.93 15.08 2.16
N VAL A 176 -1.76 14.84 2.75
CA VAL A 176 -0.72 15.86 2.95
C VAL A 176 0.41 15.64 1.96
N LEU A 177 1.00 16.73 1.45
CA LEU A 177 2.15 16.64 0.55
C LEU A 177 3.33 15.99 1.30
N LEU A 178 3.81 14.86 0.80
CA LEU A 178 4.94 14.13 1.37
C LEU A 178 6.25 14.51 0.67
N ASN A 179 6.25 14.50 -0.67
CA ASN A 179 7.38 14.93 -1.46
C ASN A 179 6.93 15.58 -2.78
N ARG A 180 7.78 16.47 -3.29
CA ARG A 180 7.68 16.96 -4.66
C ARG A 180 8.64 16.15 -5.52
N GLY A 181 8.13 15.36 -6.43
CA GLY A 181 8.94 14.55 -7.34
C GLY A 181 9.38 15.33 -8.58
N SER A 182 10.12 14.67 -9.45
CA SER A 182 10.45 15.17 -10.79
C SER A 182 9.21 15.19 -11.70
N ASP A 183 9.33 15.87 -12.84
CA ASP A 183 8.31 15.87 -13.90
C ASP A 183 6.90 16.31 -13.46
N MET A 184 6.86 17.20 -12.47
CA MET A 184 5.62 17.72 -11.87
C MET A 184 4.75 16.64 -11.23
N ILE A 185 5.34 15.51 -10.79
CA ILE A 185 4.61 14.46 -10.08
C ILE A 185 4.93 14.57 -8.59
N ASP A 186 3.93 14.96 -7.81
CA ASP A 186 4.03 15.06 -6.36
C ASP A 186 3.46 13.79 -5.70
N THR A 187 3.96 13.45 -4.51
CA THR A 187 3.44 12.34 -3.69
C THR A 187 2.75 12.90 -2.46
N TYR A 188 1.53 12.46 -2.22
CA TYR A 188 0.73 12.82 -1.05
C TYR A 188 0.50 11.59 -0.18
N PHE A 189 0.50 11.78 1.13
CA PHE A 189 0.23 10.76 2.12
C PHE A 189 -1.16 10.96 2.74
N PHE A 190 -1.94 9.89 2.85
CA PHE A 190 -3.18 9.90 3.61
C PHE A 190 -3.11 8.88 4.74
N ASP A 191 -3.85 9.17 5.80
CA ASP A 191 -4.07 8.28 6.94
C ASP A 191 -5.49 8.51 7.44
N PHE A 192 -6.27 7.44 7.56
CA PHE A 192 -7.54 7.51 8.27
C PHE A 192 -7.84 6.26 9.09
N LYS A 193 -8.65 6.49 10.12
CA LYS A 193 -9.18 5.44 10.98
C LYS A 193 -10.32 4.71 10.27
N ILE A 194 -10.22 3.39 10.21
CA ILE A 194 -11.30 2.51 9.73
C ILE A 194 -12.12 2.01 10.92
N PRO A 195 -13.41 1.70 10.73
CA PRO A 195 -14.19 1.07 11.78
C PRO A 195 -13.61 -0.32 12.11
N PRO A 196 -13.79 -0.81 13.35
CA PRO A 196 -13.55 -2.22 13.64
C PRO A 196 -14.45 -3.07 12.73
N ASN A 197 -13.97 -4.27 12.37
CA ASN A 197 -14.85 -5.24 11.73
C ASN A 197 -15.93 -5.64 12.74
N ASP A 198 -17.15 -5.21 12.48
CA ASP A 198 -18.35 -5.55 13.23
C ASP A 198 -19.49 -5.79 12.22
N ILE A 199 -20.58 -6.40 12.70
CA ILE A 199 -21.74 -6.85 11.89
C ILE A 199 -22.28 -5.74 10.95
N ASN A 200 -22.09 -4.48 11.30
CA ASN A 200 -22.63 -3.33 10.58
C ASN A 200 -21.87 -2.96 9.29
N TYR A 201 -20.59 -3.35 9.17
CA TYR A 201 -19.76 -2.96 8.03
C TYR A 201 -19.15 -4.19 7.37
N LYS A 202 -19.73 -4.63 6.25
CA LYS A 202 -19.20 -5.76 5.46
C LYS A 202 -18.10 -5.34 4.49
N GLN A 203 -18.05 -4.05 4.14
CA GLN A 203 -17.17 -3.54 3.11
C GLN A 203 -16.85 -2.06 3.34
N ILE A 204 -15.61 -1.68 3.04
CA ILE A 204 -15.19 -0.29 2.90
C ILE A 204 -14.88 -0.06 1.43
N GLN A 205 -15.43 1.01 0.84
CA GLN A 205 -15.10 1.42 -0.51
C GLN A 205 -14.44 2.80 -0.47
N PHE A 206 -13.44 3.02 -1.30
CA PHE A 206 -12.80 4.32 -1.41
C PHE A 206 -12.25 4.60 -2.81
N CYS A 207 -12.03 5.88 -3.08
CA CYS A 207 -11.33 6.40 -4.24
C CYS A 207 -10.47 7.59 -3.82
N VAL A 208 -9.54 8.00 -4.68
CA VAL A 208 -8.71 9.18 -4.44
C VAL A 208 -9.03 10.26 -5.46
N GLY A 209 -9.09 11.50 -5.00
CA GLY A 209 -9.39 12.66 -5.82
C GLY A 209 -8.38 13.76 -5.61
N CYS A 210 -8.23 14.60 -6.62
CA CYS A 210 -7.52 15.87 -6.48
C CYS A 210 -8.34 17.01 -7.07
N LYS A 211 -8.21 18.19 -6.46
CA LYS A 211 -8.65 19.47 -7.03
C LYS A 211 -7.41 20.24 -7.47
N LEU A 212 -7.40 20.62 -8.73
CA LEU A 212 -6.36 21.41 -9.37
C LEU A 212 -7.05 22.61 -9.99
N LEU A 213 -6.86 23.81 -9.43
CA LEU A 213 -7.63 25.00 -9.80
C LEU A 213 -9.15 24.72 -9.68
N ASP A 214 -9.90 24.98 -10.75
CA ASP A 214 -11.36 24.75 -10.84
C ASP A 214 -11.73 23.35 -11.35
N GLN A 215 -10.76 22.45 -11.52
CA GLN A 215 -10.98 21.09 -12.02
C GLN A 215 -10.79 20.05 -10.93
N GLN A 216 -11.61 19.00 -11.00
CA GLN A 216 -11.54 17.87 -10.08
C GLN A 216 -11.32 16.58 -10.85
N PHE A 217 -10.35 15.80 -10.40
CA PHE A 217 -10.00 14.53 -11.00
C PHE A 217 -10.10 13.39 -9.99
N TRP A 218 -10.24 12.17 -10.50
CA TRP A 218 -10.53 10.98 -9.71
C TRP A 218 -9.79 9.74 -10.23
N ASP A 219 -9.24 8.96 -9.30
CA ASP A 219 -8.90 7.55 -9.50
C ASP A 219 -9.89 6.72 -8.66
N ASP A 220 -10.92 6.23 -9.34
CA ASP A 220 -11.97 5.37 -8.81
C ASP A 220 -11.73 3.89 -9.14
N ASN A 221 -10.50 3.53 -9.51
CA ASN A 221 -10.12 2.20 -9.93
C ASN A 221 -10.94 1.65 -11.11
N ASP A 222 -11.16 2.46 -12.16
CA ASP A 222 -11.95 2.10 -13.34
C ASP A 222 -13.40 1.73 -12.97
N GLN A 223 -14.04 2.59 -12.15
CA GLN A 223 -15.40 2.43 -11.63
C GLN A 223 -15.60 1.21 -10.71
N ARG A 224 -14.54 0.51 -10.32
CA ARG A 224 -14.62 -0.64 -9.40
C ARG A 224 -14.46 -0.25 -7.95
N TYR A 225 -13.92 0.95 -7.69
CA TYR A 225 -13.44 1.44 -6.41
C TYR A 225 -12.34 0.56 -5.80
N TYR A 226 -11.64 1.10 -4.81
CA TYR A 226 -10.78 0.32 -3.94
C TYR A 226 -11.62 -0.21 -2.80
N LYS A 227 -11.44 -1.49 -2.45
CA LYS A 227 -12.36 -2.22 -1.58
C LYS A 227 -11.61 -2.95 -0.49
N LEU A 228 -12.04 -2.78 0.76
CA LEU A 228 -11.68 -3.66 1.87
C LEU A 228 -12.89 -4.54 2.20
N ILE A 229 -12.65 -5.83 2.43
CA ILE A 229 -13.65 -6.81 2.87
C ILE A 229 -13.26 -7.36 4.24
N ALA A 230 -14.26 -7.66 5.04
CA ALA A 230 -14.14 -8.08 6.44
C ALA A 230 -14.10 -9.61 6.59
#